data_AF-A0A7R9DAK7-F1
#
_entry.id   AF-A0A7R9DAK7-F1
#
_cell.length_a   1.000
_cell.length_b   1.000
_cell.length_c   1.000
_cell.angle_alpha   90.00
_cell.angle_beta   90.00
_cell.angle_gamma   90.00
#
_symmetry.space_group_name_H-M   'P 1'
#
loop_
_entity.id
_entity.type
_entity.pdbx_description
1 polymer ?
#
loop_
_entity_poly.entity_id
_entity_poly.type
_entity_poly.pdbx_seq_one_letter_code
_entity_poly.pdbx_strand_id
1 'polypeptide(L)'
;MALCLTQSPLKIRLVGGSVPTEGRIEVRHHGVWGTICDDDFTETAASVICRSLKFGGPAEARKNGAFGSGVGQIWLDQLLCVGNESSLGECLHSDWGQHNCRHDEDAAVVCSAGDVVQPLDQLPAVIPVVQSTSNILPANCGARYMDLFDVDDRKQRVIGGGEVIRGSYPWQASVRVRTTIKSVHWCGAVVISPLHVLTAGHCLQDYTKEAYFVRVGDYDADCYRTKRYQ
;
A
#
# COMPACT_ATOMS: atom_id res chain seq x y z
N MET A 1 28.34 -21.24 -25.89
CA MET A 1 28.01 -20.47 -24.67
C MET A 1 27.64 -19.07 -25.11
N ALA A 2 26.36 -18.76 -25.25
CA ALA A 2 25.90 -17.40 -25.46
C ALA A 2 25.59 -16.81 -24.08
N LEU A 3 26.33 -15.77 -23.68
CA LEU A 3 26.02 -14.99 -22.49
C LEU A 3 24.75 -14.20 -22.80
N CYS A 4 23.65 -14.57 -22.16
CA CYS A 4 22.47 -13.70 -22.10
C CYS A 4 22.87 -12.52 -21.21
N LEU A 5 23.29 -11.41 -21.83
CA LEU A 5 23.46 -10.15 -21.12
C LEU A 5 22.05 -9.71 -20.71
N THR A 6 21.66 -10.04 -19.49
CA THR A 6 20.44 -9.48 -18.91
C THR A 6 20.69 -7.98 -18.76
N GLN A 7 20.12 -7.20 -19.69
CA GLN A 7 20.14 -5.75 -19.61
C GLN A 7 19.43 -5.39 -18.31
N SER A 8 20.17 -4.85 -17.35
CA SER A 8 19.60 -4.51 -16.05
C SER A 8 18.46 -3.51 -16.25
N PRO A 9 17.32 -3.66 -15.53
CA PRO A 9 16.20 -2.75 -15.70
C PRO A 9 16.66 -1.31 -15.46
N LEU A 10 16.29 -0.43 -16.40
CA LEU A 10 16.60 1.00 -16.30
C LEU A 10 16.06 1.56 -15.00
N LYS A 11 16.89 2.30 -14.28
CA LYS A 11 16.45 2.95 -13.04
C LYS A 11 15.66 4.20 -13.38
N ILE A 12 14.45 4.29 -12.84
CA ILE A 12 13.51 5.40 -13.05
C ILE A 12 13.24 6.09 -11.71
N ARG A 13 13.04 7.41 -11.72
CA ARG A 13 12.51 8.18 -10.59
C ARG A 13 11.56 9.28 -11.08
N LEU A 14 10.65 9.72 -10.21
CA LEU A 14 9.78 10.87 -10.45
C LEU A 14 10.27 12.08 -9.66
N VAL A 15 10.29 13.26 -10.27
CA VAL A 15 10.78 14.50 -9.66
C VAL A 15 9.77 15.64 -9.89
N GLY A 16 9.62 16.53 -8.90
CA GLY A 16 8.75 17.71 -9.02
C GLY A 16 7.27 17.46 -8.76
N GLY A 17 6.87 16.23 -8.47
CA GLY A 17 5.51 15.89 -8.03
C GLY A 17 5.20 16.33 -6.59
N SER A 18 3.92 16.56 -6.30
CA SER A 18 3.46 16.86 -4.93
C SER A 18 3.25 15.58 -4.10
N VAL A 19 3.05 14.45 -4.79
CA VAL A 19 2.93 13.11 -4.19
C VAL A 19 3.84 12.10 -4.90
N PRO A 20 4.15 10.94 -4.30
CA PRO A 20 5.11 9.98 -4.88
C PRO A 20 4.67 9.33 -6.20
N THR A 21 3.38 9.41 -6.54
CA THR A 21 2.80 8.80 -7.74
C THR A 21 2.84 9.71 -8.95
N GLU A 22 3.44 10.90 -8.87
CA GLU A 22 3.48 11.85 -9.98
C GLU A 22 4.82 12.55 -10.09
N GLY A 23 5.14 13.05 -11.28
CA GLY A 23 6.30 13.89 -11.51
C GLY A 23 6.92 13.71 -12.88
N ARG A 24 7.91 14.57 -13.17
CA ARG A 24 8.81 14.45 -14.32
C ARG A 24 9.58 13.14 -14.23
N ILE A 25 9.68 12.44 -15.36
CA ILE A 25 10.38 11.16 -15.42
C ILE A 25 11.87 11.41 -15.60
N GLU A 26 12.69 10.79 -14.77
CA GLU A 26 14.13 10.74 -14.96
C GLU A 26 14.61 9.28 -15.00
N VAL A 27 15.47 8.97 -15.97
CA VAL A 27 16.09 7.66 -16.18
C VAL A 27 17.60 7.74 -15.95
N ARG A 28 18.17 6.68 -15.39
CA ARG A 28 19.63 6.58 -15.18
C ARG A 28 20.26 5.70 -16.25
N HIS A 29 21.04 6.31 -17.14
CA HIS A 29 21.83 5.62 -18.15
C HIS A 29 23.31 5.97 -17.97
N HIS A 30 24.21 4.97 -18.08
CA HIS A 30 25.65 5.12 -17.82
C HIS A 30 26.00 5.88 -16.53
N GLY A 31 25.21 5.66 -15.48
CA GLY A 31 25.44 6.26 -14.15
C GLY A 31 24.95 7.70 -14.00
N VAL A 32 24.46 8.34 -15.06
CA VAL A 32 24.00 9.72 -15.09
C VAL A 32 22.47 9.77 -15.23
N TRP A 33 21.83 10.64 -14.46
CA TRP A 33 20.39 10.89 -14.57
C TRP A 33 20.11 11.85 -15.71
N GLY A 34 19.04 11.59 -16.44
CA GLY A 34 18.53 12.47 -17.49
C GLY A 34 17.02 12.26 -17.68
N THR A 35 16.40 13.13 -18.45
CA THR A 35 14.94 13.15 -18.66
C THR A 35 14.55 12.39 -19.92
N ILE A 36 13.24 12.40 -20.23
CA ILE A 36 12.64 11.78 -21.42
C ILE A 36 11.86 12.87 -22.14
N CYS A 37 11.95 12.94 -23.46
CA CYS A 37 11.13 13.83 -24.27
C CYS A 37 9.68 13.34 -24.40
N ASP A 38 8.72 14.26 -24.49
CA ASP A 38 7.29 13.95 -24.62
C ASP A 38 6.79 13.69 -26.05
N ASP A 39 7.69 13.77 -27.04
CA ASP A 39 7.43 13.38 -28.42
C ASP A 39 7.02 11.91 -28.49
N ASP A 40 5.85 11.66 -29.10
CA ASP A 40 5.18 10.37 -29.15
C ASP A 40 4.95 9.69 -27.78
N PHE A 41 5.10 10.43 -26.68
CA PHE A 41 4.85 9.90 -25.34
C PHE A 41 3.34 9.72 -25.13
N THR A 42 2.94 8.47 -24.88
CA THR A 42 1.53 8.05 -24.76
C THR A 42 1.20 7.46 -23.39
N GLU A 43 -0.09 7.29 -23.12
CA GLU A 43 -0.57 6.64 -21.89
C GLU A 43 -0.08 5.21 -21.70
N THR A 44 0.16 4.52 -22.82
CA THR A 44 0.76 3.19 -22.81
C THR A 44 2.18 3.23 -22.26
N ALA A 45 2.99 4.19 -22.72
CA ALA A 45 4.34 4.40 -22.20
C ALA A 45 4.33 4.84 -20.73
N ALA A 46 3.42 5.74 -20.35
CA ALA A 46 3.22 6.14 -18.95
C ALA A 46 2.87 4.94 -18.05
N SER A 47 2.04 4.02 -18.53
CA SER A 47 1.64 2.82 -17.80
C SER A 47 2.80 1.81 -17.64
N VAL A 48 3.71 1.72 -18.61
CA VAL A 48 4.96 0.94 -18.48
C VAL A 48 5.89 1.55 -17.43
N ILE A 49 6.01 2.88 -17.40
CA ILE A 49 6.79 3.60 -16.38
C ILE A 49 6.22 3.36 -14.98
N CYS A 50 4.92 3.58 -14.79
CA CYS A 50 4.26 3.43 -13.49
C CYS A 50 4.37 2.00 -12.96
N ARG A 51 4.25 1.00 -13.84
CA ARG A 51 4.47 -0.42 -13.49
C ARG A 51 5.93 -0.72 -13.15
N SER A 52 6.87 -0.13 -13.87
CA SER A 52 8.31 -0.22 -13.55
C SER A 52 8.61 0.34 -12.16
N LEU A 53 7.88 1.38 -11.76
CA LEU A 53 7.89 1.99 -10.42
C LEU A 53 7.00 1.28 -9.39
N LYS A 54 6.35 0.16 -9.77
CA LYS A 54 5.48 -0.66 -8.91
C LYS A 54 4.15 0.00 -8.50
N PHE A 55 3.68 0.98 -9.26
CA PHE A 55 2.34 1.52 -9.13
C PHE A 55 1.34 0.72 -9.99
N GLY A 56 0.15 0.45 -9.46
CA GLY A 56 -0.91 -0.27 -10.15
C GLY A 56 -1.91 0.64 -10.85
N GLY A 57 -2.57 0.15 -11.90
CA GLY A 57 -3.64 0.86 -12.60
C GLY A 57 -3.19 1.71 -13.80
N PRO A 58 -4.14 2.39 -14.47
CA PRO A 58 -3.85 3.27 -15.60
C PRO A 58 -2.99 4.44 -15.16
N ALA A 59 -2.08 4.87 -16.03
CA ALA A 59 -1.32 6.10 -15.84
C ALA A 59 -1.89 7.22 -16.71
N GLU A 60 -1.52 8.46 -16.37
CA GLU A 60 -1.68 9.64 -17.23
C GLU A 60 -0.31 10.10 -17.74
N ALA A 61 -0.24 10.45 -19.03
CA ALA A 61 0.92 10.97 -19.71
C ALA A 61 0.85 12.49 -19.72
N ARG A 62 1.88 13.12 -19.17
CA ARG A 62 1.97 14.57 -19.06
C ARG A 62 3.14 15.06 -19.90
N LYS A 63 2.91 16.18 -20.58
CA LYS A 63 3.80 16.77 -21.58
C LYS A 63 4.14 18.21 -21.21
N ASN A 64 4.96 18.87 -22.01
CA ASN A 64 5.34 20.27 -21.92
C ASN A 64 5.93 20.64 -20.54
N GLY A 65 6.76 19.76 -19.96
CA GLY A 65 7.41 20.04 -18.68
C GLY A 65 6.44 20.26 -17.52
N ALA A 66 5.28 19.60 -17.50
CA ALA A 66 4.18 19.82 -16.54
C ALA A 66 4.59 19.79 -15.05
N PHE A 67 5.68 19.10 -14.71
CA PHE A 67 6.23 19.02 -13.35
C PHE A 67 7.58 19.75 -13.21
N GLY A 68 7.76 20.79 -14.01
CA GLY A 68 8.97 21.58 -14.13
C GLY A 68 9.98 20.95 -15.08
N SER A 69 10.79 21.81 -15.70
CA SER A 69 11.88 21.41 -16.58
C SER A 69 13.00 20.72 -15.82
N GLY A 70 13.55 19.67 -16.41
CA GLY A 70 14.78 19.03 -15.97
C GLY A 70 16.02 19.83 -16.35
N VAL A 71 17.17 19.19 -16.14
CA VAL A 71 18.48 19.76 -16.47
C VAL A 71 19.41 18.67 -16.98
N GLY A 72 20.31 19.06 -17.89
CA GLY A 72 21.37 18.19 -18.38
C GLY A 72 20.93 17.32 -19.55
N GLN A 73 21.14 16.01 -19.43
CA GLN A 73 20.91 15.07 -20.53
C GLN A 73 19.42 14.73 -20.67
N ILE A 74 18.90 14.70 -21.89
CA ILE A 74 17.65 14.00 -22.22
C ILE A 74 18.08 12.66 -22.83
N TRP A 75 17.68 11.54 -22.22
CA TRP A 75 18.18 10.22 -22.60
C TRP A 75 17.36 9.56 -23.70
N LEU A 76 16.06 9.82 -23.74
CA LEU A 76 15.11 9.10 -24.59
C LEU A 76 14.18 10.09 -25.29
N ASP A 77 13.81 9.73 -26.50
CA ASP A 77 12.96 10.46 -27.41
C ASP A 77 12.19 9.47 -28.30
N GLN A 78 11.02 9.88 -28.81
CA GLN A 78 10.09 9.06 -29.61
C GLN A 78 9.77 7.72 -28.92
N LEU A 79 9.37 7.81 -27.64
CA LEU A 79 9.19 6.63 -26.79
C LEU A 79 7.83 5.96 -27.05
N LEU A 80 7.86 4.88 -27.80
CA LEU A 80 6.70 4.08 -28.20
C LEU A 80 6.69 2.72 -27.52
N CYS A 81 5.77 2.53 -26.59
CA CYS A 81 5.53 1.26 -25.92
C CYS A 81 4.22 0.60 -26.42
N VAL A 82 4.23 -0.73 -26.47
CA VAL A 82 3.07 -1.60 -26.74
C VAL A 82 2.24 -1.84 -25.47
N GLY A 83 2.86 -1.77 -24.30
CA GLY A 83 2.21 -1.83 -22.98
C GLY A 83 2.43 -3.14 -22.22
N ASN A 84 3.18 -4.10 -22.76
CA ASN A 84 3.53 -5.36 -22.08
C ASN A 84 5.01 -5.46 -21.70
N GLU A 85 5.79 -4.42 -21.98
CA GLU A 85 7.21 -4.33 -21.68
C GLU A 85 7.46 -4.44 -20.18
N SER A 86 8.58 -5.10 -19.86
CA SER A 86 9.01 -5.27 -18.47
C SER A 86 9.86 -4.10 -17.97
N SER A 87 10.44 -3.34 -18.92
CA SER A 87 11.22 -2.15 -18.65
C SER A 87 11.14 -1.16 -19.81
N LEU A 88 11.45 0.11 -19.54
CA LEU A 88 11.40 1.18 -20.54
C LEU A 88 12.36 0.98 -21.74
N GLY A 89 13.43 0.21 -21.55
CA GLY A 89 14.45 0.00 -22.58
C GLY A 89 14.05 -1.03 -23.64
N GLU A 90 12.91 -1.69 -23.43
CA GLU A 90 12.30 -2.60 -24.42
C GLU A 90 11.32 -1.88 -25.35
N CYS A 91 10.87 -0.68 -24.96
CA CYS A 91 10.04 0.15 -25.83
C CYS A 91 10.87 0.64 -27.02
N LEU A 92 10.22 0.86 -28.15
CA LEU A 92 10.87 1.51 -29.28
C LEU A 92 11.20 2.95 -28.87
N HIS A 93 12.44 3.36 -29.07
CA HIS A 93 12.90 4.71 -28.80
C HIS A 93 14.07 5.05 -29.73
N SER A 94 14.35 6.33 -29.89
CA SER A 94 15.57 6.81 -30.55
C SER A 94 16.84 6.35 -29.82
N ASP A 95 17.98 6.37 -30.49
CA ASP A 95 19.26 6.05 -29.85
C ASP A 95 19.50 6.89 -28.59
N TRP A 96 20.15 6.30 -27.59
CA TRP A 96 20.41 6.94 -26.30
C TRP A 96 21.06 8.32 -26.45
N GLY A 97 20.41 9.34 -25.89
CA GLY A 97 20.90 10.72 -25.92
C GLY A 97 20.73 11.41 -27.27
N GLN A 98 20.15 10.77 -28.28
CA GLN A 98 19.72 11.43 -29.51
C GLN A 98 18.28 11.92 -29.36
N HIS A 99 18.14 13.24 -29.35
CA HIS A 99 16.87 13.94 -29.26
C HIS A 99 17.02 15.32 -29.89
N ASN A 100 15.92 15.93 -30.31
CA ASN A 100 15.85 17.34 -30.71
C ASN A 100 15.12 18.22 -29.66
N CYS A 101 14.68 17.61 -28.57
CA CYS A 101 13.87 18.27 -27.55
C CYS A 101 14.66 19.17 -26.60
N ARG A 102 13.92 20.08 -25.96
CA ARG A 102 14.35 20.90 -24.82
C ARG A 102 13.68 20.43 -23.54
N HIS A 103 14.12 20.94 -22.38
CA HIS A 103 13.56 20.53 -21.09
C HIS A 103 12.16 21.08 -20.80
N ASP A 104 11.66 22.02 -21.58
CA ASP A 104 10.23 22.37 -21.60
C ASP A 104 9.37 21.30 -22.29
N GLU A 105 9.98 20.28 -22.91
CA GLU A 105 9.33 19.12 -23.52
C GLU A 105 9.61 17.83 -22.72
N ASP A 106 10.06 17.98 -21.47
CA ASP A 106 10.28 16.81 -20.60
C ASP A 106 8.94 16.16 -20.24
N ALA A 107 8.85 14.86 -20.49
CA ALA A 107 7.71 14.03 -20.16
C ALA A 107 7.57 13.80 -18.65
N ALA A 108 6.33 13.62 -18.23
CA ALA A 108 5.95 13.33 -16.86
C ALA A 108 4.80 12.32 -16.81
N VAL A 109 4.60 11.71 -15.65
CA VAL A 109 3.47 10.79 -15.41
C VAL A 109 2.68 11.19 -14.18
N VAL A 110 1.40 10.82 -14.19
CA VAL A 110 0.61 10.65 -12.97
C VAL A 110 0.15 9.19 -12.92
N CYS A 111 0.73 8.42 -12.02
CA CYS A 111 0.38 7.04 -11.79
C CYS A 111 -0.87 6.95 -10.92
N SER A 112 -1.79 6.04 -11.26
CA SER A 112 -2.81 5.63 -10.30
C SER A 112 -2.16 4.93 -9.11
N ALA A 113 -2.70 5.13 -7.91
CA ALA A 113 -2.36 4.34 -6.73
C ALA A 113 -3.12 3.00 -6.70
N GLY A 114 -3.30 2.36 -7.86
CA GLY A 114 -4.06 1.12 -7.97
C GLY A 114 -3.43 0.00 -7.15
N ASP A 115 -4.29 -0.83 -6.56
CA ASP A 115 -3.96 -1.93 -5.65
C ASP A 115 -2.71 -2.68 -6.12
N VAL A 116 -1.72 -2.78 -5.22
CA VAL A 116 -0.41 -3.39 -5.48
C VAL A 116 -0.59 -4.86 -5.90
N VAL A 117 -0.54 -5.14 -7.20
CA VAL A 117 -0.39 -6.50 -7.72
C VAL A 117 1.11 -6.79 -7.84
N GLN A 118 1.65 -7.62 -6.95
CA GLN A 118 2.99 -8.20 -7.15
C GLN A 118 2.86 -9.66 -7.65
N PRO A 119 3.51 -10.04 -8.77
CA PRO A 119 3.68 -11.42 -9.21
C PRO A 119 4.69 -12.18 -8.34
N LEU A 120 4.43 -13.48 -8.15
CA LEU A 120 4.95 -14.31 -7.04
C LEU A 120 6.36 -14.91 -7.21
N ASP A 121 7.06 -14.76 -8.33
CA ASP A 121 8.12 -15.74 -8.69
C ASP A 121 9.58 -15.25 -8.79
N GLN A 122 9.93 -14.03 -8.39
CA GLN A 122 11.35 -13.60 -8.42
C GLN A 122 11.78 -12.74 -7.22
N LEU A 123 12.15 -13.40 -6.11
CA LEU A 123 13.04 -12.83 -5.08
C LEU A 123 14.14 -13.85 -4.73
N PRO A 124 15.44 -13.52 -4.92
CA PRO A 124 16.55 -14.35 -4.45
C PRO A 124 16.75 -14.22 -2.94
N ALA A 125 17.20 -15.31 -2.33
CA ALA A 125 17.42 -15.45 -0.89
C ALA A 125 18.53 -14.51 -0.37
N VAL A 126 18.15 -13.32 0.06
CA VAL A 126 18.91 -12.51 1.01
C VAL A 126 17.91 -12.05 2.06
N ILE A 127 18.25 -12.25 3.33
CA ILE A 127 17.45 -11.82 4.48
C ILE A 127 17.85 -10.36 4.80
N PRO A 128 16.96 -9.35 4.68
CA PRO A 128 17.15 -8.06 5.33
C PRO A 128 16.12 -7.82 6.43
N VAL A 129 16.62 -7.22 7.50
CA VAL A 129 15.87 -6.73 8.67
C VAL A 129 14.69 -5.84 8.23
N VAL A 130 13.51 -6.17 8.74
CA VAL A 130 12.28 -5.39 8.55
C VAL A 130 12.36 -4.10 9.37
N GLN A 131 12.51 -2.94 8.72
CA GLN A 131 12.15 -1.66 9.34
C GLN A 131 10.73 -1.26 8.90
N SER A 132 9.80 -1.57 9.80
CA SER A 132 8.55 -0.90 10.13
C SER A 132 8.06 0.18 9.14
N THR A 133 7.17 -0.19 8.23
CA THR A 133 6.36 0.74 7.46
C THR A 133 5.24 1.32 8.33
N SER A 134 5.42 2.54 8.81
CA SER A 134 4.31 3.40 9.24
C SER A 134 3.43 3.70 8.02
N ASN A 135 2.11 3.49 8.15
CA ASN A 135 1.02 3.94 7.27
C ASN A 135 0.30 2.87 6.42
N ILE A 136 0.06 1.67 6.97
CA ILE A 136 -0.97 0.74 6.42
C ILE A 136 -2.27 0.75 7.26
N LEU A 137 -2.29 1.45 8.39
CA LEU A 137 -3.46 1.54 9.24
C LEU A 137 -3.96 2.99 9.29
N PRO A 138 -5.29 3.24 9.37
CA PRO A 138 -5.83 4.59 9.49
C PRO A 138 -5.14 5.30 10.67
N ALA A 139 -4.86 6.60 10.56
CA ALA A 139 -4.00 7.35 11.49
C ALA A 139 -4.42 7.30 12.98
N ASN A 140 -5.59 6.74 13.27
CA ASN A 140 -6.20 6.53 14.59
C ASN A 140 -6.32 5.05 15.00
N CYS A 141 -5.69 4.12 14.28
CA CYS A 141 -5.64 2.71 14.68
C CYS A 141 -4.83 2.54 15.96
N GLY A 142 -5.19 1.56 16.80
CA GLY A 142 -4.44 1.27 18.02
C GLY A 142 -4.44 2.37 19.09
N ALA A 143 -5.07 3.52 18.83
CA ALA A 143 -5.27 4.60 19.80
C ALA A 143 -6.44 4.27 20.74
N ARG A 144 -6.25 4.52 22.04
CA ARG A 144 -7.28 4.38 23.08
C ARG A 144 -7.81 5.76 23.45
N TYR A 145 -9.06 5.81 23.89
CA TYR A 145 -9.64 7.04 24.45
C TYR A 145 -8.82 7.59 25.64
N MET A 146 -8.16 6.70 26.39
CA MET A 146 -7.29 7.06 27.52
C MET A 146 -5.89 7.57 27.10
N ASP A 147 -5.45 7.30 25.86
CA ASP A 147 -4.18 7.85 25.34
C ASP A 147 -4.27 9.37 25.08
N LEU A 148 -5.48 9.93 25.09
CA LEU A 148 -5.75 11.37 25.00
C LEU A 148 -5.65 12.09 26.36
N PHE A 149 -5.59 11.35 27.48
CA PHE A 149 -5.60 11.89 28.85
C PHE A 149 -4.39 11.48 29.71
N ASP A 150 -3.37 10.83 29.11
CA ASP A 150 -2.11 10.42 29.76
C ASP A 150 -2.31 9.72 31.12
N VAL A 151 -3.26 8.78 31.18
CA VAL A 151 -3.50 7.97 32.38
C VAL A 151 -2.66 6.69 32.27
N ASP A 152 -1.54 6.65 33.01
CA ASP A 152 -0.61 5.51 33.06
C ASP A 152 -1.27 4.27 33.69
N ASP A 153 -1.99 3.49 32.87
CA ASP A 153 -2.64 2.25 33.29
C ASP A 153 -1.73 1.01 33.10
N ARG A 154 -0.42 1.19 33.35
CA ARG A 154 0.55 0.08 33.29
C ARG A 154 0.57 -0.75 34.56
N LYS A 155 -0.60 -1.19 35.05
CA LYS A 155 -0.67 -2.21 36.10
C LYS A 155 -1.46 -3.45 35.68
N GLN A 156 -0.63 -4.43 35.30
CA GLN A 156 -0.78 -5.88 35.47
C GLN A 156 -1.71 -6.65 34.53
N ARG A 157 -1.03 -7.40 33.64
CA ARG A 157 -1.14 -8.86 33.42
C ARG A 157 -2.52 -9.48 33.61
N VAL A 158 -3.08 -10.13 32.60
CA VAL A 158 -3.85 -11.35 32.89
C VAL A 158 -2.80 -12.46 33.04
N ILE A 159 -2.52 -13.12 34.17
CA ILE A 159 -3.16 -13.31 35.50
C ILE A 159 -2.57 -12.37 36.58
N GLY A 160 -3.44 -11.86 37.48
CA GLY A 160 -3.18 -10.81 38.47
C GLY A 160 -3.85 -9.46 38.16
N GLY A 161 -4.57 -9.39 37.04
CA GLY A 161 -5.19 -8.17 36.53
C GLY A 161 -6.59 -7.90 37.08
N GLY A 162 -7.02 -6.65 36.95
CA GLY A 162 -8.33 -6.15 37.36
C GLY A 162 -9.32 -6.00 36.21
N GLU A 163 -10.56 -5.61 36.55
CA GLU A 163 -11.58 -5.22 35.57
C GLU A 163 -11.11 -3.97 34.80
N VAL A 164 -11.25 -4.01 33.47
CA VAL A 164 -10.77 -2.94 32.60
C VAL A 164 -11.83 -1.83 32.47
N ILE A 165 -11.39 -0.57 32.43
CA ILE A 165 -12.29 0.57 32.24
C ILE A 165 -12.87 0.54 30.82
N ARG A 166 -14.15 0.93 30.67
CA ARG A 166 -14.83 1.06 29.38
C ARG A 166 -13.99 1.89 28.39
N GLY A 167 -13.80 1.35 27.18
CA GLY A 167 -13.08 2.03 26.10
C GLY A 167 -11.55 1.92 26.18
N SER A 168 -11.00 1.20 27.17
CA SER A 168 -9.55 0.96 27.29
C SER A 168 -9.00 0.06 26.17
N TYR A 169 -9.86 -0.78 25.57
CA TYR A 169 -9.50 -1.69 24.49
C TYR A 169 -10.57 -1.64 23.39
N PRO A 170 -10.65 -0.54 22.62
CA PRO A 170 -11.76 -0.31 21.69
C PRO A 170 -11.80 -1.30 20.52
N TRP A 171 -10.68 -1.96 20.24
CA TRP A 171 -10.57 -3.01 19.23
C TRP A 171 -11.01 -4.40 19.73
N GLN A 172 -11.31 -4.57 21.02
CA GLN A 172 -11.74 -5.87 21.55
C GLN A 172 -13.12 -6.26 20.99
N ALA A 173 -13.20 -7.45 20.41
CA ALA A 173 -14.43 -8.04 19.92
C ALA A 173 -14.65 -9.43 20.51
N SER A 174 -15.91 -9.84 20.57
CA SER A 174 -16.34 -11.17 20.98
C SER A 174 -17.00 -11.87 19.80
N VAL A 175 -16.42 -12.97 19.34
CA VAL A 175 -17.11 -13.93 18.48
C VAL A 175 -18.07 -14.72 19.36
N ARG A 176 -19.34 -14.75 18.97
CA ARG A 176 -20.41 -15.45 19.68
C ARG A 176 -21.08 -16.45 18.76
N VAL A 177 -21.54 -17.54 19.34
CA VAL A 177 -22.34 -18.54 18.64
C VAL A 177 -23.77 -18.44 19.16
N ARG A 178 -24.73 -18.37 18.22
CA ARG A 178 -26.16 -18.34 18.55
C ARG A 178 -26.64 -19.77 18.82
N THR A 179 -27.15 -20.00 20.03
CA THR A 179 -27.94 -21.18 20.37
C THR A 179 -29.42 -20.87 20.27
N THR A 180 -30.29 -21.87 20.43
CA THR A 180 -31.75 -21.72 20.43
C THR A 180 -32.30 -20.74 21.48
N ILE A 181 -31.53 -20.44 22.53
CA ILE A 181 -32.03 -19.69 23.70
C ILE A 181 -31.17 -18.46 24.02
N LYS A 182 -29.90 -18.41 23.60
CA LYS A 182 -28.96 -17.32 23.90
C LYS A 182 -27.77 -17.29 22.93
N SER A 183 -27.09 -16.16 22.84
CA SER A 183 -25.75 -16.10 22.23
C SER A 183 -24.69 -16.31 23.31
N VAL A 184 -23.70 -17.17 23.07
CA VAL A 184 -22.62 -17.48 24.03
C VAL A 184 -21.30 -17.01 23.44
N HIS A 185 -20.44 -16.44 24.28
CA HIS A 185 -19.06 -16.13 23.88
C HIS A 185 -18.34 -17.43 23.48
N TRP A 186 -17.64 -17.39 22.36
CA TRP A 186 -16.92 -18.53 21.81
C TRP A 186 -15.42 -18.26 21.76
N CYS A 187 -15.05 -17.17 21.09
CA CYS A 187 -13.67 -16.76 20.96
C CYS A 187 -13.52 -15.24 21.04
N GLY A 188 -12.31 -14.80 21.35
CA GLY A 188 -11.88 -13.43 21.14
C GLY A 188 -11.72 -13.09 19.66
N ALA A 189 -11.88 -11.82 19.33
CA ALA A 189 -11.50 -11.26 18.05
C ALA A 189 -11.01 -9.82 18.23
N VAL A 190 -10.39 -9.27 17.19
CA VAL A 190 -9.92 -7.89 17.14
C VAL A 190 -10.49 -7.17 15.92
N VAL A 191 -11.02 -5.97 16.12
CA VAL A 191 -11.47 -5.10 15.04
C VAL A 191 -10.25 -4.56 14.29
N ILE A 192 -10.16 -4.85 13.00
CA ILE A 192 -9.05 -4.41 12.14
C ILE A 192 -9.49 -3.39 11.09
N SER A 193 -10.81 -3.32 10.81
CA SER A 193 -11.42 -2.28 9.97
C SER A 193 -12.91 -2.13 10.32
N PRO A 194 -13.63 -1.13 9.76
CA PRO A 194 -15.06 -0.95 10.03
C PRO A 194 -15.94 -2.17 9.73
N LEU A 195 -15.49 -3.09 8.88
CA LEU A 195 -16.26 -4.27 8.45
C LEU A 195 -15.54 -5.60 8.69
N HIS A 196 -14.34 -5.60 9.27
CA HIS A 196 -13.55 -6.81 9.44
C HIS A 196 -13.06 -6.97 10.88
N VAL A 197 -13.20 -8.19 11.38
CA VAL A 197 -12.56 -8.65 12.60
C VAL A 197 -11.62 -9.81 12.29
N LEU A 198 -10.48 -9.86 12.98
CA LEU A 198 -9.54 -10.95 12.93
C LEU A 198 -9.75 -11.87 14.14
N THR A 199 -9.80 -13.18 13.91
CA THR A 199 -9.89 -14.22 14.93
C THR A 199 -9.07 -15.44 14.50
N ALA A 200 -8.93 -16.43 15.36
CA ALA A 200 -8.20 -17.65 15.01
C ALA A 200 -9.04 -18.52 14.07
N GLY A 201 -8.41 -19.12 13.05
CA GLY A 201 -9.12 -19.99 12.10
C GLY A 201 -9.83 -21.17 12.76
N HIS A 202 -9.25 -21.74 13.82
CA HIS A 202 -9.86 -22.83 14.59
C HIS A 202 -11.15 -22.39 15.32
N CYS A 203 -11.37 -21.10 15.56
CA CYS A 203 -12.61 -20.61 16.18
C CYS A 203 -13.81 -20.64 15.23
N LEU A 204 -13.60 -20.84 13.93
CA LEU A 204 -14.64 -20.76 12.90
C LEU A 204 -14.98 -22.11 12.26
N GLN A 205 -14.37 -23.21 12.72
CA GLN A 205 -14.52 -24.53 12.10
C GLN A 205 -15.73 -25.32 12.63
N ASP A 206 -16.23 -24.98 13.82
CA ASP A 206 -17.17 -25.85 14.56
C ASP A 206 -18.66 -25.57 14.26
N TYR A 207 -18.99 -24.44 13.65
CA TYR A 207 -20.35 -24.01 13.33
C TYR A 207 -20.47 -23.44 11.92
N THR A 208 -21.70 -23.36 11.39
CA THR A 208 -21.95 -22.72 10.09
C THR A 208 -21.79 -21.21 10.19
N LYS A 209 -21.52 -20.56 9.05
CA LYS A 209 -21.29 -19.11 8.97
C LYS A 209 -22.43 -18.30 9.60
N GLU A 210 -23.67 -18.76 9.44
CA GLU A 210 -24.90 -18.09 9.90
C GLU A 210 -25.10 -18.18 11.42
N ALA A 211 -24.40 -19.10 12.08
CA ALA A 211 -24.45 -19.27 13.52
C ALA A 211 -23.54 -18.29 14.28
N TYR A 212 -22.56 -17.69 13.59
CA TYR A 212 -21.61 -16.76 14.19
C TYR A 212 -22.11 -15.31 14.18
N PHE A 213 -21.84 -14.62 15.27
CA PHE A 213 -22.11 -13.20 15.45
C PHE A 213 -20.90 -12.53 16.10
N VAL A 214 -20.66 -11.27 15.74
CA VAL A 214 -19.59 -10.47 16.33
C VAL A 214 -20.23 -9.39 17.21
N ARG A 215 -19.84 -9.34 18.48
CA ARG A 215 -20.19 -8.26 19.41
C ARG A 215 -18.98 -7.35 19.61
N VAL A 216 -19.16 -6.05 19.44
CA VAL A 216 -18.14 -5.00 19.57
C VAL A 216 -18.67 -3.85 20.43
N GLY A 217 -17.78 -2.99 20.92
CA GLY A 217 -18.14 -1.77 21.66
C GLY A 217 -18.65 -2.01 23.08
N ASP A 218 -18.50 -3.23 23.59
CA ASP A 218 -18.96 -3.63 24.91
C ASP A 218 -17.87 -4.37 25.66
N TYR A 219 -17.71 -4.07 26.94
CA TYR A 219 -16.69 -4.66 27.82
C TYR A 219 -17.32 -5.65 28.82
N ASP A 220 -18.63 -5.55 29.05
CA ASP A 220 -19.39 -6.48 29.88
C ASP A 220 -20.04 -7.56 29.01
N ALA A 221 -19.55 -8.80 29.14
CA ALA A 221 -20.04 -9.95 28.41
C ALA A 221 -21.48 -10.36 28.81
N ASP A 222 -21.92 -9.96 30.02
CA ASP A 222 -23.15 -10.36 30.70
C ASP A 222 -24.18 -9.24 30.83
N CYS A 223 -24.05 -8.15 30.05
CA CYS A 223 -25.00 -7.03 29.96
C CYS A 223 -26.37 -7.41 29.33
N TYR A 224 -26.96 -8.53 29.76
CA TYR A 224 -28.38 -8.86 29.74
C TYR A 224 -28.97 -8.91 31.16
N ARG A 225 -28.21 -8.54 32.21
CA ARG A 225 -28.61 -8.76 33.62
C ARG A 225 -28.64 -7.57 34.57
N THR A 226 -28.54 -6.33 34.11
CA THR A 226 -28.84 -5.16 34.96
C THR A 226 -29.77 -4.18 34.25
N LYS A 227 -31.06 -4.34 34.52
CA LYS A 227 -32.06 -3.28 34.39
C LYS A 227 -31.87 -2.25 35.52
N ARG A 228 -32.25 -1.00 35.20
CA ARG A 228 -32.98 -0.04 36.06
C ARG A 228 -32.21 0.64 37.22
N TYR A 229 -32.44 1.97 37.29
CA TYR A 229 -32.07 2.95 38.32
C TYR A 229 -30.55 3.19 38.41
N GLN A 230 -30.02 4.42 38.35
CA GLN A 230 -30.52 5.73 38.79
C GLN A 230 -29.94 6.82 37.88
#